data_AF-A0A7X6L885-F1
#
_entry.id   AF-A0A7X6L885-F1
#
_cell.length_a   1.000
_cell.length_b   1.000
_cell.length_c   1.000
_cell.angle_alpha   90.00
_cell.angle_beta   90.00
_cell.angle_gamma   90.00
#
_symmetry.space_group_name_H-M   'P 1'
#
loop_
_entity.id
_entity.type
_entity.pdbx_description
1 polymer ?
#
loop_
_entity_poly.entity_id
_entity_poly.type
_entity_poly.pdbx_seq_one_letter_code
_entity_poly.pdbx_strand_id
1 'polypeptide(L)' 'KPREIHIVPELPKTRSGKIMRRLLRDIAEGRELGDTSTLVDPSVFEAIRAGKD' A
#
# COMPACT_ATOMS: atom_id res chain seq x y z
N LYS A 1 3.58 16.84 -13.03
CA LYS A 1 3.63 15.46 -13.58
C LYS A 1 4.23 14.55 -12.50
N PRO A 2 3.66 13.36 -12.22
CA PRO A 2 4.24 12.44 -11.24
C PRO A 2 5.65 12.02 -11.65
N ARG A 3 6.54 11.82 -10.67
CA ARG A 3 7.91 11.32 -10.92
C ARG A 3 7.90 9.84 -11.30
N GLU A 4 7.03 9.07 -10.65
CA GLU A 4 6.89 7.62 -10.82
C GLU A 4 5.41 7.25 -10.78
N ILE A 5 5.05 6.18 -11.50
CA ILE A 5 3.71 5.58 -11.52
C ILE A 5 3.89 4.08 -11.40
N HIS A 6 3.30 3.50 -10.36
CA HIS A 6 3.33 2.06 -10.09
C HIS A 6 1.95 1.48 -10.37
N ILE A 7 1.86 0.50 -11.27
CA ILE A 7 0.62 -0.21 -11.57
C ILE A 7 0.54 -1.44 -10.68
N VAL A 8 -0.50 -1.49 -9.85
CA VAL A 8 -0.69 -2.55 -8.85
C VAL A 8 -2.07 -3.16 -9.01
N PRO A 9 -2.24 -4.45 -8.70
CA PRO A 9 -3.55 -5.12 -8.83
C PRO A 9 -4.59 -4.55 -7.87
N GLU A 10 -4.17 -4.09 -6.68
CA GLU A 10 -5.06 -3.52 -5.68
C GLU A 10 -4.36 -2.47 -4.78
N LEU A 11 -5.17 -1.58 -4.19
CA LEU A 11 -4.75 -0.61 -3.18
C LEU A 11 -5.11 -1.09 -1.76
N PRO A 12 -4.33 -0.74 -0.73
CA PRO A 12 -4.62 -1.11 0.64
C PRO A 12 -5.88 -0.39 1.11
N LYS A 13 -6.95 -1.16 1.39
CA LYS A 13 -8.25 -0.65 1.83
C LYS A 13 -8.64 -1.22 3.19
N THR A 14 -9.28 -0.39 4.00
CA THR A 14 -9.94 -0.82 5.24
C THR A 14 -11.15 -1.69 4.93
N ARG A 15 -11.68 -2.41 5.94
CA ARG A 15 -12.97 -3.14 5.82
C ARG A 15 -14.16 -2.28 5.41
N SER A 16 -14.07 -0.96 5.59
CA SER A 16 -15.05 0.03 5.12
C SER A 16 -14.75 0.59 3.73
N GLY A 17 -13.73 0.08 3.04
CA GLY A 17 -13.35 0.47 1.68
C GLY A 17 -12.46 1.72 1.58
N LYS A 18 -12.05 2.34 2.71
CA LYS A 18 -11.20 3.54 2.69
C LYS A 18 -9.76 3.15 2.34
N ILE A 19 -9.14 3.86 1.40
CA ILE A 19 -7.74 3.65 1.05
C ILE A 19 -6.83 4.15 2.18
N MET A 20 -5.96 3.27 2.69
CA MET A 20 -4.99 3.58 3.74
C MET A 20 -3.72 4.21 3.15
N ARG A 21 -3.82 5.46 2.70
CA ARG A 21 -2.71 6.20 2.05
C ARG A 21 -1.45 6.32 2.90
N ARG A 22 -1.58 6.30 4.24
CA ARG A 22 -0.41 6.29 5.15
C ARG A 22 0.51 5.11 4.86
N LEU A 23 -0.05 3.92 4.65
CA LEU A 23 0.74 2.71 4.42
C LEU A 23 1.42 2.74 3.04
N LEU A 24 0.79 3.34 2.03
CA LEU A 24 1.43 3.62 0.73
C LEU A 24 2.66 4.53 0.89
N ARG A 25 2.58 5.54 1.76
CA ARG A 25 3.72 6.40 2.08
C ARG A 25 4.83 5.63 2.78
N ASP A 26 4.49 4.79 3.74
CA ASP A 26 5.46 3.97 4.48
C ASP A 26 6.25 3.06 3.51
N ILE A 27 5.58 2.44 2.52
CA ILE A 27 6.23 1.62 1.47
C ILE A 27 7.11 2.46 0.54
N ALA A 28 6.61 3.62 0.10
CA ALA A 28 7.37 4.52 -0.77
C ALA A 28 8.68 4.96 -0.10
N GLU A 29 8.61 5.27 1.19
CA GLU A 29 9.73 5.72 2.03
C GLU A 29 10.57 4.57 2.62
N GLY A 30 10.20 3.31 2.37
CA GLY A 30 10.93 2.14 2.88
C GLY A 30 10.85 1.94 4.39
N ARG A 31 9.84 2.53 5.06
CA ARG A 31 9.61 2.40 6.50
C ARG A 31 8.90 1.10 6.83
N GLU A 32 9.02 0.65 8.08
CA GLU A 32 8.18 -0.42 8.60
C GLU A 32 6.70 -0.03 8.54
N LEU A 33 5.84 -1.02 8.31
CA LEU A 33 4.40 -0.82 8.30
C LEU A 33 3.91 -0.59 9.73
N GLY A 34 3.14 0.48 9.94
CA GLY A 34 2.39 0.66 11.18
C GLY A 34 1.18 -0.28 11.25
N ASP A 35 0.22 0.02 12.13
CA ASP A 35 -0.99 -0.81 12.32
C ASP A 35 -1.77 -1.09 11.02
N THR A 36 -2.00 -2.37 10.74
CA THR A 36 -2.68 -2.96 9.58
C THR A 36 -3.96 -3.71 9.95
N SER A 37 -4.35 -3.76 11.23
CA SER A 37 -5.46 -4.59 11.76
C SER A 37 -6.82 -4.34 11.10
N THR A 38 -7.01 -3.15 10.53
CA THR A 38 -8.26 -2.70 9.89
C THR A 38 -8.32 -2.97 8.39
N LEU A 39 -7.25 -3.48 7.78
CA LEU A 39 -7.23 -3.83 6.37
C LEU A 39 -8.14 -5.02 6.07
N VAL A 40 -8.64 -5.05 4.83
CA VAL A 40 -9.29 -6.24 4.28
C VAL A 40 -8.24 -7.34 4.05
N ASP A 41 -7.14 -6.98 3.39
CA ASP A 41 -6.07 -7.90 3.06
C ASP A 41 -4.70 -7.24 3.29
N PRO A 42 -3.92 -7.71 4.28
CA PRO A 42 -2.55 -7.27 4.49
C PRO A 42 -1.56 -7.71 3.40
N SER A 43 -1.87 -8.74 2.60
CA SER A 43 -0.95 -9.28 1.57
C SER A 43 -0.72 -8.32 0.41
N VAL A 44 -1.63 -7.35 0.21
CA VAL A 44 -1.55 -6.32 -0.82
C VAL A 44 -0.24 -5.54 -0.80
N PHE A 45 0.43 -5.45 0.35
CA PHE A 45 1.70 -4.76 0.47
C PHE A 45 2.84 -5.46 -0.25
N GLU A 46 2.88 -6.78 -0.23
CA GLU A 46 3.89 -7.55 -0.95
C GLU A 46 3.71 -7.38 -2.45
N ALA A 47 2.46 -7.34 -2.94
CA ALA A 47 2.16 -7.05 -4.34
C ALA A 47 2.61 -5.63 -4.75
N ILE A 48 2.43 -4.63 -3.87
CA ILE A 48 2.86 -3.25 -4.12
C ILE A 48 4.40 -3.14 -4.09
N ARG A 49 5.07 -3.87 -3.21
CA ARG A 49 6.53 -3.91 -3.13
C ARG A 49 7.15 -4.60 -4.34
N ALA A 50 6.58 -5.72 -4.80
CA ALA A 50 7.03 -6.44 -5.99
C ALA A 50 6.86 -5.61 -7.28
N GLY A 51 5.90 -4.69 -7.32
CA GLY A 51 5.75 -3.76 -8.43
C GLY A 51 6.72 -2.57 -8.43
N LYS A 52 7.60 -2.46 -7.42
CA LYS A 52 8.56 -1.35 -7.24
C LYS A 52 9.91 -1.58 -7.95
N ASP A 53 10.08 -2.72 -8.64
CA ASP A 53 11.29 -3.08 -9.39
C ASP A 53 11.40 -2.34 -10.74
#